data_AF-A0A7C5WH83-F1
#
_entry.id   AF-A0A7C5WH83-F1
#
_cell.length_a   1.000
_cell.length_b   1.000
_cell.length_c   1.000
_cell.angle_alpha   90.00
_cell.angle_beta   90.00
_cell.angle_gamma   90.00
#
_symmetry.space_group_name_H-M   'P 1'
#
loop_
_entity.id
_entity.type
_entity.pdbx_description
1 polymer ?
#
loop_
_entity_poly.entity_id
_entity_poly.type
_entity_poly.pdbx_seq_one_letter_code
_entity_poly.pdbx_strand_id
1 'polypeptide(L)'
;ETRRRMEKLKPQTADDVRALDGPLVAFSAQMRENVRRLQSFLTARVYRHERVMERMRRARRILEDLFTAYVNDPGLLPDDWRRRALAAEEARFERQVCDFIAGMTDTYAIRQHKRLFDLDAGLG
;
A
#
# COMPACT_ATOMS: atom_id res chain seq x y z
N GLU A 1 -0.81 -26.90 -13.77
CA GLU A 1 -1.84 -26.04 -14.37
C GLU A 1 -1.25 -25.05 -15.35
N THR A 2 -0.29 -24.19 -14.96
CA THR A 2 0.43 -23.31 -15.92
C THR A 2 0.94 -24.04 -17.16
N ARG A 3 1.67 -25.16 -17.01
CA ARG A 3 2.15 -25.97 -18.14
C ARG A 3 1.01 -26.44 -19.05
N ARG A 4 -0.07 -26.98 -18.46
CA ARG A 4 -1.28 -27.39 -19.18
C ARG A 4 -1.93 -26.24 -19.97
N ARG A 5 -1.95 -25.02 -19.40
CA ARG A 5 -2.48 -23.83 -20.08
C ARG A 5 -1.57 -23.40 -21.24
N MET A 6 -0.26 -23.44 -21.07
CA MET A 6 0.71 -23.17 -22.14
C MET A 6 0.56 -24.16 -23.30
N GLU A 7 0.43 -25.45 -23.02
CA GLU A 7 0.25 -26.48 -24.05
C GLU A 7 -1.08 -26.34 -24.81
N LYS A 8 -2.13 -25.87 -24.13
CA LYS A 8 -3.45 -25.64 -24.74
C LYS A 8 -3.50 -24.35 -25.56
N LEU A 9 -2.99 -23.25 -25.02
CA LEU A 9 -3.13 -21.90 -25.59
C LEU A 9 -1.99 -21.54 -26.55
N LYS A 10 -0.82 -22.16 -26.38
CA LYS A 10 0.37 -22.03 -27.23
C LYS A 10 0.71 -20.59 -27.65
N PRO A 11 0.74 -19.61 -26.71
CA PRO A 11 1.16 -18.25 -27.06
C PRO A 11 2.61 -18.27 -27.56
N GLN A 12 2.89 -17.52 -28.64
CA GLN A 12 4.21 -17.40 -29.24
C GLN A 12 4.88 -16.08 -28.88
N THR A 13 4.07 -15.05 -28.60
CA THR A 13 4.53 -13.71 -28.26
C THR A 13 4.00 -13.26 -26.89
N ALA A 14 4.59 -12.20 -26.34
CA ALA A 14 4.07 -11.58 -25.13
C ALA A 14 2.67 -10.96 -25.35
N ASP A 15 2.37 -10.50 -26.57
CA ASP A 15 1.06 -9.95 -26.92
C ASP A 15 -0.02 -11.03 -26.93
N ASP A 16 0.31 -12.24 -27.39
CA ASP A 16 -0.60 -13.38 -27.32
C ASP A 16 -1.00 -13.69 -25.87
N VAL A 17 -0.07 -13.57 -24.92
CA VAL A 17 -0.35 -13.77 -23.49
C VAL A 17 -1.25 -12.67 -22.93
N ARG A 18 -1.03 -11.41 -23.35
CA ARG A 18 -1.85 -10.26 -22.93
C ARG A 18 -3.28 -10.34 -23.49
N ALA A 19 -3.44 -10.92 -24.67
CA ALA A 19 -4.73 -11.08 -25.33
C ALA A 19 -5.57 -12.27 -24.80
N LEU A 20 -5.05 -13.07 -23.85
CA LEU A 20 -5.81 -14.19 -23.28
C LEU A 20 -6.95 -13.71 -22.38
N ASP A 21 -8.09 -14.41 -22.43
CA ASP A 21 -9.25 -14.18 -21.54
C ASP A 21 -8.98 -14.45 -20.05
N GLY A 22 -7.78 -14.96 -19.71
CA GLY A 22 -7.44 -15.26 -18.33
C GLY A 22 -5.94 -15.51 -18.12
N PRO A 23 -5.52 -15.61 -16.85
CA PRO A 23 -4.11 -15.69 -16.50
C PRO A 23 -3.49 -17.00 -17.00
N LEU A 24 -2.35 -16.89 -17.69
CA LEU A 24 -1.59 -18.06 -18.14
C LEU A 24 -0.99 -18.84 -16.95
N VAL A 25 -0.45 -18.11 -15.97
CA VAL A 25 0.13 -18.68 -14.75
C VAL A 25 -0.97 -18.91 -13.73
N ALA A 26 -1.13 -20.16 -13.31
CA ALA A 26 -2.11 -20.52 -12.31
C ALA A 26 -1.67 -21.75 -11.51
N PHE A 27 -2.01 -21.76 -10.22
CA PHE A 27 -1.93 -22.95 -9.38
C PHE A 27 -2.90 -24.03 -9.87
N SER A 28 -2.57 -25.31 -9.63
CA SER A 28 -3.55 -26.40 -9.79
C SER A 28 -4.72 -26.24 -8.83
N ALA A 29 -5.84 -26.91 -9.11
CA ALA A 29 -7.00 -26.89 -8.21
C ALA A 29 -6.62 -27.29 -6.77
N GLN A 30 -5.82 -28.35 -6.63
CA GLN A 30 -5.31 -28.80 -5.32
C GLN A 30 -4.42 -27.76 -4.64
N MET A 31 -3.51 -27.11 -5.39
CA MET A 31 -2.63 -26.11 -4.79
C MET A 31 -3.42 -24.85 -4.37
N ARG A 32 -4.41 -24.43 -5.16
CA ARG A 32 -5.31 -23.33 -4.76
C ARG A 32 -6.05 -23.65 -3.47
N GLU A 33 -6.52 -24.88 -3.32
CA GLU A 33 -7.15 -25.36 -2.07
C GLU A 33 -6.20 -25.24 -0.89
N ASN A 34 -4.97 -25.73 -1.03
CA ASN A 34 -3.97 -25.69 0.03
C ASN A 34 -3.59 -24.25 0.41
N VAL A 35 -3.37 -23.37 -0.58
CA VAL A 35 -3.08 -21.95 -0.35
C VAL A 35 -4.23 -21.27 0.39
N ARG A 36 -5.49 -21.53 -0.01
CA ARG A 36 -6.65 -20.94 0.66
C ARG A 36 -6.77 -21.38 2.12
N ARG A 37 -6.54 -22.67 2.40
CA ARG A 37 -6.52 -23.20 3.78
C ARG A 37 -5.42 -22.53 4.61
N LEU A 38 -4.21 -22.41 4.05
CA LEU A 38 -3.09 -21.73 4.70
C LEU A 38 -3.40 -20.25 4.97
N GLN A 39 -3.90 -19.51 3.97
CA GLN A 39 -4.29 -18.11 4.12
C GLN A 39 -5.37 -17.93 5.18
N SER A 40 -6.36 -18.83 5.24
CA SER A 40 -7.42 -18.79 6.26
C SER A 40 -6.85 -19.00 7.66
N PHE A 41 -5.96 -19.98 7.82
CA PHE A 41 -5.25 -20.23 9.08
C PHE A 41 -4.40 -19.03 9.51
N LEU A 42 -3.55 -18.49 8.62
CA LEU A 42 -2.71 -17.33 8.91
C LEU A 42 -3.53 -16.09 9.23
N THR A 43 -4.64 -15.87 8.52
CA THR A 43 -5.56 -14.76 8.81
C THR A 43 -6.14 -14.87 10.21
N ALA A 44 -6.63 -16.05 10.59
CA ALA A 44 -7.25 -16.27 11.89
C ALA A 44 -6.25 -16.23 13.05
N ARG A 45 -5.03 -16.75 12.86
CA ARG A 45 -4.07 -16.97 13.95
C ARG A 45 -2.93 -15.98 14.02
N VAL A 46 -2.59 -15.33 12.90
CA VAL A 46 -1.43 -14.43 12.80
C VAL A 46 -1.89 -12.99 12.56
N TYR A 47 -2.57 -12.72 11.42
CA TYR A 47 -2.86 -11.35 11.02
C TYR A 47 -3.93 -10.66 11.86
N ARG A 48 -4.91 -11.41 12.40
CA ARG A 48 -5.96 -10.88 13.28
C ARG A 48 -5.61 -10.97 14.77
N HIS A 49 -4.38 -11.35 15.12
CA HIS A 49 -3.95 -11.37 16.51
C HIS A 49 -3.93 -9.94 17.08
N GLU A 50 -4.36 -9.76 18.34
CA GLU A 50 -4.51 -8.44 18.98
C GLU A 50 -3.29 -7.53 18.81
N ARG A 51 -2.09 -8.05 19.05
CA ARG A 51 -0.83 -7.30 18.86
C ARG A 51 -0.63 -6.76 17.42
N VAL A 52 -1.05 -7.51 16.40
CA VAL A 52 -0.96 -7.05 15.00
C VAL A 52 -2.02 -5.99 14.76
N MET A 53 -3.25 -6.23 15.21
CA MET A 53 -4.35 -5.29 15.07
C MET A 53 -4.08 -3.95 15.76
N GLU A 54 -3.46 -3.97 16.94
CA GLU A 54 -3.03 -2.76 17.65
C GLU A 54 -2.01 -1.95 16.83
N ARG A 55 -0.98 -2.62 16.29
CA ARG A 55 0.00 -1.97 15.40
C ARG A 55 -0.66 -1.38 14.16
N MET A 56 -1.61 -2.10 13.55
CA MET A 56 -2.36 -1.61 12.39
C MET A 56 -3.23 -0.40 12.72
N ARG A 57 -3.88 -0.38 13.90
CA ARG A 57 -4.64 0.79 14.38
C ARG A 57 -3.72 2.01 14.56
N ARG A 58 -2.54 1.83 15.14
CA ARG A 58 -1.55 2.91 15.29
C ARG A 58 -1.05 3.42 13.94
N ALA A 59 -0.70 2.53 13.02
CA ALA A 59 -0.27 2.90 11.68
C ALA A 59 -1.36 3.69 10.92
N ARG A 60 -2.61 3.24 11.00
CA ARG A 60 -3.76 3.95 10.42
C ARG A 60 -3.86 5.40 10.93
N ARG A 61 -3.79 5.61 12.24
CA ARG A 61 -3.83 6.96 12.84
C ARG A 61 -2.70 7.84 12.32
N ILE A 62 -1.47 7.31 12.31
CA ILE A 62 -0.31 8.03 11.78
C ILE A 62 -0.55 8.49 10.34
N LEU A 63 -1.08 7.61 9.48
CA LEU A 63 -1.35 7.93 8.08
C LEU A 63 -2.48 8.96 7.92
N GLU A 64 -3.56 8.82 8.68
CA GLU A 64 -4.69 9.77 8.70
C GLU A 64 -4.24 11.17 9.16
N ASP A 65 -3.45 11.24 10.23
CA ASP A 65 -2.90 12.49 10.77
C ASP A 65 -1.95 13.17 9.76
N LEU A 66 -1.02 12.40 9.18
CA LEU A 66 -0.08 12.92 8.19
C LEU A 66 -0.79 13.41 6.93
N PHE A 67 -1.74 12.63 6.41
CA PHE A 67 -2.53 13.03 5.23
C PHE A 67 -3.27 14.34 5.50
N THR A 68 -3.98 14.41 6.63
CA THR A 68 -4.72 15.61 7.03
C THR A 68 -3.81 16.82 7.18
N ALA A 69 -2.65 16.68 7.83
CA ALA A 69 -1.70 17.76 8.00
C ALA A 69 -1.14 18.27 6.67
N TYR A 70 -0.72 17.38 5.78
CA TYR A 70 -0.16 17.79 4.48
C TYR A 70 -1.21 18.37 3.54
N VAL A 71 -2.46 17.91 3.60
CA VAL A 71 -3.55 18.49 2.80
C VAL A 71 -3.91 19.89 3.28
N ASN A 72 -4.02 20.08 4.60
CA ASN A 72 -4.40 21.37 5.19
C ASN A 72 -3.27 22.41 5.14
N ASP A 73 -2.01 21.98 5.23
CA ASP A 73 -0.83 22.84 5.10
C ASP A 73 0.20 22.21 4.14
N PRO A 74 0.11 22.54 2.83
CA PRO A 74 1.08 22.10 1.84
C PRO A 74 2.51 22.59 2.14
N GLY A 75 2.67 23.62 2.99
CA GLY A 75 3.96 24.12 3.46
C GLY A 75 4.77 23.07 4.23
N LEU A 76 4.10 22.08 4.83
CA LEU A 76 4.72 20.98 5.57
C LEU A 76 5.37 19.93 4.66
N LEU A 77 4.99 19.88 3.38
CA LEU A 77 5.60 18.99 2.39
C LEU A 77 7.03 19.43 2.06
N PRO A 78 7.94 18.50 1.75
CA PRO A 78 9.24 18.84 1.17
C PRO A 78 9.08 19.65 -0.11
N ASP A 79 10.01 20.57 -0.39
CA ASP A 79 9.87 21.56 -1.46
C ASP A 79 9.57 20.95 -2.84
N ASP A 80 10.22 19.83 -3.20
CA ASP A 80 9.99 19.14 -4.48
C ASP A 80 8.57 18.58 -4.60
N TRP A 81 8.02 18.07 -3.50
CA TRP A 81 6.64 17.57 -3.45
C TRP A 81 5.64 18.70 -3.39
N ARG A 82 5.91 19.74 -2.60
CA ARG A 82 5.08 20.95 -2.54
C ARG A 82 4.92 21.60 -3.92
N ARG A 83 6.02 21.80 -4.66
CA ARG A 83 5.97 22.41 -6.00
C ARG A 83 5.14 21.59 -6.99
N ARG A 84 5.27 20.26 -6.98
CA ARG A 84 4.47 19.39 -7.84
C ARG A 84 3.01 19.39 -7.44
N ALA A 85 2.73 19.40 -6.14
CA ALA A 85 1.37 19.30 -5.61
C ALA A 85 0.59 20.59 -5.89
N LEU A 86 1.21 21.75 -5.71
CA LEU A 86 0.62 23.07 -6.00
C LEU A 86 0.50 23.37 -7.50
N ALA A 87 1.26 22.69 -8.36
CA ALA A 87 1.16 22.85 -9.81
C ALA A 87 0.00 22.04 -10.43
N ALA A 88 -0.76 21.30 -9.63
CA ALA A 88 -1.81 20.42 -10.08
C ALA A 88 -3.20 20.91 -9.64
N GLU A 89 -4.24 20.55 -10.40
CA GLU A 89 -5.64 20.74 -10.00
C GLU A 89 -5.93 20.06 -8.65
N GLU A 90 -6.93 20.53 -7.90
CA GLU A 90 -7.21 20.11 -6.52
C GLU A 90 -7.32 18.58 -6.35
N ALA A 91 -8.00 17.88 -7.28
CA ALA A 91 -8.09 16.41 -7.26
C ALA A 91 -6.73 15.69 -7.48
N ARG A 92 -5.75 16.36 -8.09
CA ARG A 92 -4.38 15.85 -8.25
C ARG A 92 -3.50 16.19 -7.06
N PHE A 93 -3.85 17.19 -6.24
CA PHE A 93 -3.09 17.56 -5.05
C PHE A 93 -3.15 16.47 -3.97
N GLU A 94 -4.35 16.05 -3.56
CA GLU A 94 -4.53 14.98 -2.58
C GLU A 94 -3.87 13.67 -3.04
N ARG A 95 -3.93 13.38 -4.34
CA ARG A 95 -3.27 12.21 -4.91
C ARG A 95 -1.75 12.29 -4.76
N GLN A 96 -1.15 13.46 -4.95
CA GLN A 96 0.29 13.62 -4.77
C GLN A 96 0.70 13.52 -3.29
N VAL A 97 -0.14 13.96 -2.37
CA VAL A 97 0.06 13.72 -0.92
C VAL A 97 0.02 12.21 -0.63
N CYS A 98 -0.94 11.48 -1.20
CA CYS A 98 -0.99 10.02 -1.08
C CYS A 98 0.27 9.35 -1.65
N ASP A 99 0.75 9.78 -2.82
CA ASP A 99 1.95 9.22 -3.45
C ASP A 99 3.20 9.52 -2.60
N PHE A 100 3.28 10.71 -1.99
CA PHE A 100 4.34 11.06 -1.05
C PHE A 100 4.34 10.15 0.18
N ILE A 101 3.17 9.96 0.81
CA ILE A 101 3.00 9.10 1.98
C ILE A 101 3.30 7.63 1.64
N ALA A 102 2.83 7.14 0.50
CA ALA A 102 3.09 5.77 0.04
C ALA A 102 4.58 5.51 -0.27
N GLY A 103 5.35 6.57 -0.59
CA GLY A 103 6.79 6.51 -0.76
C GLY A 103 7.60 6.49 0.55
N MET A 104 6.95 6.68 1.71
CA MET A 104 7.63 6.67 3.00
C MET A 104 7.95 5.25 3.48
N THR A 105 9.07 5.10 4.17
CA THR A 105 9.30 3.93 5.03
C THR A 105 8.58 4.13 6.37
N ASP A 106 8.28 3.04 7.07
CA ASP A 106 7.64 3.10 8.41
C ASP A 106 8.39 4.04 9.37
N THR A 107 9.72 3.93 9.42
CA THR A 107 10.57 4.78 10.27
C THR A 107 10.45 6.25 9.88
N TYR A 108 10.36 6.56 8.59
CA TYR A 108 10.21 7.93 8.11
C TYR A 108 8.84 8.49 8.47
N ALA A 109 7.76 7.74 8.23
CA ALA A 109 6.39 8.15 8.56
C ALA A 109 6.23 8.42 10.06
N ILE A 110 6.74 7.51 10.92
CA ILE A 110 6.74 7.70 12.38
C ILE A 110 7.49 8.98 12.75
N ARG A 111 8.67 9.23 12.17
CA ARG A 111 9.46 10.43 12.46
C ARG A 111 8.76 11.71 12.02
N GLN A 112 8.11 11.73 10.86
CA GLN A 112 7.33 12.88 10.41
C GLN A 112 6.15 13.15 11.32
N HIS A 113 5.44 12.09 11.73
CA HIS A 113 4.32 12.20 12.66
C HIS A 113 4.77 12.81 13.99
N LYS A 114 5.86 12.31 14.58
CA LYS A 114 6.46 12.92 15.78
C LYS A 114 6.82 14.39 15.57
N ARG A 115 7.48 14.73 14.46
CA ARG A 115 7.88 16.12 14.18
C ARG A 115 6.69 17.08 14.13
N LEU A 116 5.57 16.63 13.57
CA LEU A 116 4.40 17.47 13.34
C LEU A 116 3.43 17.50 14.54
N PHE A 117 3.42 16.45 15.37
CA PHE A 117 2.40 16.28 16.42
C PHE A 117 2.96 16.14 17.85
N ASP A 118 4.25 15.83 18.06
CA ASP A 118 4.85 15.74 19.41
C ASP A 118 5.39 17.11 19.89
N LEU A 119 4.54 18.16 19.86
CA LEU A 119 4.90 19.50 20.37
C LEU A 119 4.66 19.70 21.89
N ASP A 120 4.24 18.68 22.63
CA ASP A 120 4.07 18.74 24.10
C ASP A 120 5.28 18.22 24.91
N ALA A 121 6.37 17.80 24.27
CA ALA A 121 7.56 17.30 25.00
C ALA A 121 8.50 18.42 25.51
N GLY A 122 8.16 19.69 25.32
CA GLY A 122 9.00 20.86 25.65
C GLY A 122 8.34 21.93 26.54
N LEU A 123 7.16 21.66 27.10
CA LEU A 123 6.48 22.53 28.08
C LEU A 123 6.22 21.78 29.40
N GLY A 124 7.28 21.23 29.98
CA GLY A 124 7.32 20.67 31.33
C GLY A 124 8.58 21.08 32.05
#